data_AF-A0A7J6QX16-F1
#
_entry.id   AF-A0A7J6QX16-F1
#
_cell.length_a   1.000
_cell.length_b   1.000
_cell.length_c   1.000
_cell.angle_alpha   90.00
_cell.angle_beta   90.00
_cell.angle_gamma   90.00
#
_symmetry.space_group_name_H-M   'P 1'
#
loop_
_entity.id
_entity.type
_entity.pdbx_description
1 polymer ?
#
loop_
_entity_poly.entity_id
_entity_poly.type
_entity_poly.pdbx_seq_one_letter_code
_entity_poly.pdbx_strand_id
1 'polypeptide(L)'
;SIQHYPNTAEAEELLDKFMIECPELMRKEELGESLEHRKIFAYVLTKKDTPVGEAKPRLMVTSLMHSREPGSMLVWWNFYAANLTVANMYSGDVIQTRGRADAQCGVDGRVERRSESSTRAAQPPADLVQAGGLAVSLYAIGRLCEDYKKGTDPRTVYLLDTREIWIVPIVNPDGYKVVEDPTMRDVRKNRRDTCPMNPVKSGVDLNRNFGYKWSGQYPKCSEEYAGEGPFSEPETQALKRMVEERDFKIALNFHSYGTMLTYPFNHANT
;
A
#
# COMPACT_ATOMS: atom_id res chain seq x y z
N SER A 1 -12.07 -17.68 -3.38
CA SER A 1 -12.24 -16.22 -3.54
C SER A 1 -12.37 -15.61 -2.16
N ILE A 2 -11.96 -14.35 -1.98
CA ILE A 2 -12.21 -13.58 -0.75
C ILE A 2 -13.64 -13.05 -0.86
N GLN A 3 -14.54 -13.43 0.06
CA GLN A 3 -15.97 -13.07 0.00
C GLN A 3 -16.34 -11.90 0.94
N HIS A 4 -15.42 -11.49 1.80
CA HIS A 4 -15.55 -10.42 2.80
C HIS A 4 -14.18 -9.78 3.08
N TYR A 5 -14.13 -8.66 3.80
CA TYR A 5 -12.84 -8.15 4.28
C TYR A 5 -12.30 -9.11 5.36
N PRO A 6 -11.11 -9.70 5.18
CA PRO A 6 -10.59 -10.64 6.14
C PRO A 6 -10.27 -9.93 7.45
N ASN A 7 -10.64 -10.54 8.57
CA ASN A 7 -10.13 -10.10 9.88
C ASN A 7 -8.62 -10.39 9.98
N THR A 8 -7.98 -9.92 11.05
CA THR A 8 -6.51 -10.05 11.23
C THR A 8 -6.05 -11.51 11.15
N ALA A 9 -6.78 -12.46 11.73
CA ALA A 9 -6.40 -13.87 11.73
C ALA A 9 -6.58 -14.51 10.34
N GLU A 10 -7.70 -14.23 9.66
CA GLU A 10 -7.94 -14.69 8.28
C GLU A 10 -6.88 -14.13 7.31
N ALA A 11 -6.42 -12.90 7.55
CA ALA A 11 -5.33 -12.27 6.81
C ALA A 11 -4.04 -13.07 6.91
N GLU A 12 -3.61 -13.34 8.15
CA GLU A 12 -2.37 -14.04 8.46
C GLU A 12 -2.40 -15.48 7.98
N GLU A 13 -3.52 -16.18 8.15
CA GLU A 13 -3.70 -17.55 7.66
C GLU A 13 -3.54 -17.62 6.13
N LEU A 14 -4.13 -16.66 5.40
CA LEU A 14 -4.01 -16.63 3.94
C LEU A 14 -2.57 -16.31 3.49
N LEU A 15 -1.86 -15.44 4.21
CA LEU A 15 -0.45 -15.14 3.94
C LEU A 15 0.46 -16.35 4.20
N ASP A 16 0.24 -17.04 5.32
CA ASP A 16 0.97 -18.25 5.68
C ASP A 16 0.72 -19.37 4.67
N LYS A 17 -0.52 -19.49 4.17
CA LYS A 17 -0.84 -20.40 3.07
C LYS A 17 -0.03 -20.09 1.80
N PHE A 18 0.08 -18.83 1.40
CA PHE A 18 0.87 -18.48 0.21
C PHE A 18 2.36 -18.80 0.37
N MET A 19 2.90 -18.69 1.58
CA MET A 19 4.28 -19.10 1.83
C MET A 19 4.49 -20.60 1.66
N ILE A 20 3.50 -21.42 2.07
CA ILE A 20 3.52 -22.87 1.86
C ILE A 20 3.41 -23.21 0.37
N GLU A 21 2.59 -22.45 -0.38
CA GLU A 21 2.39 -22.69 -1.81
C GLU A 21 3.56 -22.21 -2.67
N CYS A 22 4.31 -21.18 -2.23
CA CYS A 22 5.46 -20.59 -2.91
C CYS A 22 6.71 -20.51 -2.02
N PRO A 23 7.23 -21.65 -1.55
CA PRO A 23 8.37 -21.67 -0.64
C PRO A 23 9.65 -21.15 -1.31
N GLU A 24 9.77 -21.19 -2.64
CA GLU A 24 10.96 -20.71 -3.36
C GLU A 24 11.00 -19.19 -3.59
N LEU A 25 9.89 -18.50 -3.31
CA LEU A 25 9.73 -17.07 -3.60
C LEU A 25 9.46 -16.22 -2.37
N MET A 26 8.90 -16.83 -1.33
CA MET A 26 8.40 -16.10 -0.19
C MET A 26 9.23 -16.36 1.07
N ARG A 27 9.38 -15.28 1.84
CA ARG A 27 9.77 -15.34 3.25
C ARG A 27 9.01 -14.28 4.03
N LYS A 28 8.85 -14.52 5.34
CA LYS A 28 8.26 -13.61 6.30
C LYS A 28 9.36 -13.05 7.20
N GLU A 29 9.36 -11.74 7.38
CA GLU A 29 10.26 -11.03 8.30
C GLU A 29 9.44 -10.26 9.33
N GLU A 30 9.81 -10.39 10.61
CA GLU A 30 9.24 -9.58 11.69
C GLU A 30 9.95 -8.22 11.72
N LEU A 31 9.18 -7.14 11.62
CA LEU A 31 9.70 -5.77 11.67
C LEU A 31 9.69 -5.18 13.09
N GLY A 32 8.84 -5.74 13.95
CA GLY A 32 8.66 -5.33 15.34
C GLY A 32 7.27 -5.63 15.86
N GLU A 33 6.92 -4.93 16.93
CA GLU A 33 5.64 -5.03 17.62
C GLU A 33 4.90 -3.69 17.59
N SER A 34 3.58 -3.73 17.65
CA SER A 34 2.71 -2.58 17.89
C SER A 34 2.64 -2.20 19.37
N LEU A 35 1.80 -1.22 19.72
CA LEU A 35 1.58 -0.80 21.11
C LEU A 35 1.00 -1.91 22.00
N GLU A 36 0.13 -2.75 21.44
CA GLU A 36 -0.48 -3.89 22.13
C GLU A 36 0.28 -5.21 21.87
N HIS A 37 1.57 -5.13 21.49
CA HIS A 37 2.47 -6.27 21.29
C HIS A 37 2.07 -7.23 20.16
N ARG A 38 1.29 -6.77 19.16
CA ARG A 38 1.03 -7.54 17.95
C ARG A 38 2.20 -7.41 16.99
N LYS A 39 2.60 -8.54 16.40
CA LYS A 39 3.70 -8.57 15.45
C LYS A 39 3.34 -7.82 14.17
N ILE A 40 4.31 -7.08 13.63
CA ILE A 40 4.22 -6.42 12.34
C ILE A 40 5.14 -7.19 11.39
N PHE A 41 4.56 -7.75 10.34
CA PHE A 41 5.30 -8.59 9.39
C PHE A 41 5.46 -7.92 8.02
N ALA A 42 6.63 -8.13 7.41
CA ALA A 42 6.83 -7.98 5.99
C ALA A 42 6.85 -9.34 5.31
N TYR A 43 6.19 -9.43 4.15
CA TYR A 43 6.26 -10.57 3.25
C TYR A 43 7.10 -10.19 2.06
N VAL A 44 8.20 -10.91 1.86
CA VAL A 44 9.17 -10.61 0.81
C VAL A 44 9.03 -11.61 -0.32
N LEU A 45 8.80 -11.10 -1.53
CA LEU A 45 8.68 -11.87 -2.75
C LEU A 45 9.93 -11.64 -3.62
N THR A 46 10.71 -12.69 -3.79
CA THR A 46 11.92 -12.73 -4.63
C THR A 46 12.36 -14.18 -4.83
N LYS A 47 12.96 -14.50 -5.98
CA LYS A 47 13.68 -15.78 -6.14
C LYS A 47 14.81 -15.90 -5.09
N LYS A 48 14.81 -16.99 -4.33
CA LYS A 48 15.73 -17.24 -3.20
C LYS A 48 17.21 -17.39 -3.60
N ASP A 49 17.51 -17.72 -4.84
CA ASP A 49 18.89 -18.00 -5.29
C ASP A 49 19.64 -16.80 -5.88
N THR A 50 19.48 -15.62 -5.29
CA THR A 50 20.24 -14.44 -5.76
C THR A 50 21.64 -14.47 -5.18
N PRO A 51 22.71 -14.43 -5.99
CA PRO A 51 24.08 -14.41 -5.48
C PRO A 51 24.27 -13.26 -4.48
N VAL A 52 24.81 -13.58 -3.31
CA VAL A 52 25.17 -12.61 -2.27
C VAL A 52 26.23 -11.67 -2.86
N GLY A 53 25.88 -10.39 -3.06
CA GLY A 53 26.79 -9.37 -3.61
C GLY A 53 26.13 -8.35 -4.54
N GLU A 54 24.98 -8.69 -5.13
CA GLU A 54 24.15 -7.75 -5.90
C GLU A 54 22.81 -7.57 -5.20
N ALA A 55 22.70 -6.56 -4.33
CA ALA A 55 21.41 -6.26 -3.71
C ALA A 55 20.40 -5.87 -4.80
N LYS A 56 19.42 -6.75 -5.05
CA LYS A 56 18.30 -6.48 -5.95
C LYS A 56 17.63 -5.16 -5.59
N PRO A 57 17.23 -4.33 -6.57
CA PRO A 57 16.39 -3.18 -6.32
C PRO A 57 15.13 -3.58 -5.54
N ARG A 58 14.83 -2.83 -4.48
CA ARG A 58 13.72 -3.13 -3.58
C ARG A 58 12.55 -2.20 -3.81
N LEU A 59 11.36 -2.78 -3.88
CA LEU A 59 10.08 -2.08 -3.84
C LEU A 59 9.44 -2.36 -2.48
N MET A 60 9.00 -1.31 -1.79
CA MET A 60 8.17 -1.42 -0.60
C MET A 60 6.71 -1.10 -0.95
N VAL A 61 5.80 -1.92 -0.43
CA VAL A 61 4.36 -1.72 -0.48
C VAL A 61 3.82 -1.80 0.95
N THR A 62 3.12 -0.77 1.40
CA THR A 62 2.50 -0.73 2.74
C THR A 62 1.02 -0.42 2.64
N SER A 63 0.20 -1.07 3.46
CA SER A 63 -1.23 -0.82 3.57
C SER A 63 -1.70 -0.80 5.02
N LEU A 64 -2.96 -0.40 5.24
CA LEU A 64 -3.58 -0.38 6.56
C LEU A 64 -2.77 0.40 7.61
N MET A 65 -2.19 1.51 7.18
CA MET A 65 -1.67 2.52 8.12
C MET A 65 -2.83 3.22 8.84
N HIS A 66 -3.96 3.41 8.14
CA HIS A 66 -5.24 3.72 8.77
C HIS A 66 -6.11 2.47 8.83
N SER A 67 -6.61 2.15 10.01
CA SER A 67 -7.30 0.88 10.26
C SER A 67 -8.68 0.77 9.60
N ARG A 68 -9.44 1.88 9.54
CA ARG A 68 -10.75 1.93 8.87
C ARG A 68 -10.69 1.91 7.33
N GLU A 69 -9.51 1.72 6.76
CA GLU A 69 -9.28 1.72 5.32
C GLU A 69 -8.96 0.31 4.80
N PRO A 70 -9.77 -0.73 5.09
CA PRO A 70 -9.55 -2.06 4.53
C PRO A 70 -9.74 -2.09 3.02
N GLY A 71 -10.13 -0.98 2.37
CA GLY A 71 -10.18 -0.80 0.92
C GLY A 71 -8.86 -0.34 0.28
N SER A 72 -7.88 0.10 1.06
CA SER A 72 -6.73 0.93 0.66
C SER A 72 -5.85 0.48 -0.52
N MET A 73 -5.96 -0.76 -1.01
CA MET A 73 -5.17 -1.32 -2.12
C MET A 73 -5.99 -1.69 -3.37
N LEU A 74 -7.34 -1.57 -3.34
CA LEU A 74 -8.22 -1.87 -4.50
C LEU A 74 -7.81 -1.15 -5.78
N VAL A 75 -7.25 0.05 -5.61
CA VAL A 75 -7.00 1.00 -6.69
C VAL A 75 -5.91 0.51 -7.64
N TRP A 76 -4.89 -0.23 -7.16
CA TRP A 76 -3.80 -0.65 -8.05
C TRP A 76 -4.16 -1.88 -8.88
N TRP A 77 -4.83 -2.88 -8.29
CA TRP A 77 -5.09 -4.14 -8.99
C TRP A 77 -6.23 -4.04 -10.02
N ASN A 78 -7.28 -3.26 -9.74
CA ASN A 78 -8.27 -2.95 -10.77
C ASN A 78 -7.67 -2.17 -11.96
N PHE A 79 -6.62 -1.37 -11.74
CA PHE A 79 -5.89 -0.69 -12.82
C PHE A 79 -4.99 -1.65 -13.60
N TYR A 80 -4.28 -2.56 -12.93
CA TYR A 80 -3.32 -3.47 -13.58
C TYR A 80 -4.01 -4.66 -14.28
N ALA A 81 -5.04 -5.24 -13.68
CA ALA A 81 -5.76 -6.39 -14.24
C ALA A 81 -6.71 -6.00 -15.40
N ALA A 82 -7.18 -4.74 -15.44
CA ALA A 82 -8.10 -4.30 -16.49
C ALA A 82 -7.39 -3.67 -17.70
N ASN A 83 -6.19 -3.06 -17.58
CA ASN A 83 -5.72 -2.15 -18.63
C ASN A 83 -4.20 -2.09 -18.94
N LEU A 84 -3.35 -3.02 -18.48
CA LEU A 84 -1.94 -3.02 -18.89
C LEU A 84 -1.47 -4.36 -19.47
N THR A 85 -1.74 -4.54 -20.76
CA THR A 85 -0.69 -4.91 -21.72
C THR A 85 0.51 -3.96 -21.53
N VAL A 86 1.41 -4.29 -20.60
CA VAL A 86 2.62 -3.54 -20.24
C VAL A 86 3.56 -3.48 -21.46
N ALA A 87 3.41 -2.46 -22.30
CA ALA A 87 4.36 -2.09 -23.34
C ALA A 87 5.33 -0.97 -22.90
N ASN A 88 5.02 -0.21 -21.84
CA ASN A 88 5.70 1.07 -21.56
C ASN A 88 6.64 1.08 -20.34
N MET A 89 6.94 -0.08 -19.75
CA MET A 89 8.02 -0.19 -18.75
C MET A 89 9.37 -0.62 -19.37
N TYR A 90 9.39 -0.92 -20.67
CA TYR A 90 10.57 -1.38 -21.41
C TYR A 90 11.28 -0.30 -22.22
N SER A 91 10.66 0.87 -22.45
CA SER A 91 11.37 2.04 -22.97
C SER A 91 12.03 2.74 -21.79
N GLY A 92 13.37 2.75 -21.73
CA GLY A 92 14.17 3.52 -20.78
C GLY A 92 14.05 5.03 -20.94
N ASP A 93 12.87 5.52 -21.30
CA ASP A 93 12.53 6.92 -21.31
C ASP A 93 12.22 7.34 -19.87
N VAL A 94 13.11 8.16 -19.33
CA VAL A 94 12.83 8.99 -18.17
C VAL A 94 11.50 9.70 -18.44
N ILE A 95 10.44 9.32 -17.71
CA ILE A 95 9.25 10.16 -17.62
C ILE A 95 9.68 11.41 -16.85
N GLN A 96 10.23 12.38 -17.58
CA GLN A 96 10.03 13.77 -17.22
C GLN A 96 8.51 13.96 -17.32
N THR A 97 7.84 14.04 -16.18
CA THR A 97 6.60 14.80 -16.10
C THR A 97 6.97 16.25 -16.40
N ARG A 98 7.11 16.58 -17.70
CA ARG A 98 6.98 17.96 -18.14
C ARG A 98 5.55 18.34 -17.83
N GLY A 99 5.36 19.04 -16.71
CA GLY A 99 4.25 19.95 -16.58
C GLY A 99 4.34 20.93 -17.73
N ARG A 100 3.66 20.64 -18.84
CA ARG A 100 3.25 21.69 -19.77
C ARG A 100 2.04 22.35 -19.14
N ALA A 101 2.33 23.35 -18.32
CA ALA A 101 1.53 24.56 -18.34
C ALA A 101 1.78 25.23 -19.71
N ASP A 102 1.21 24.67 -20.78
CA ASP A 102 1.10 25.40 -22.04
C ASP A 102 -0.19 26.22 -21.94
N ALA A 103 -0.09 27.34 -21.22
CA ALA A 103 -0.89 28.51 -21.55
C ALA A 103 -0.42 28.99 -22.93
N GLN A 104 -0.95 28.41 -23.99
CA GLN A 104 -0.95 29.06 -25.29
C GLN A 104 -2.28 29.81 -25.44
N CYS A 105 -2.18 31.12 -25.20
CA CYS A 105 -3.17 32.08 -25.62
C CYS A 105 -3.25 32.03 -27.15
N GLY A 106 -4.24 31.33 -27.67
CA GLY A 106 -4.62 31.33 -29.08
C GLY A 106 -5.86 32.19 -29.26
N VAL A 107 -5.75 33.18 -30.13
CA VAL A 107 -6.69 34.27 -30.39
C VAL A 107 -7.92 33.72 -31.13
N ASP A 108 -8.88 33.14 -30.41
CA ASP A 108 -10.33 33.20 -30.67
C ASP A 108 -11.08 32.26 -29.71
N GLY A 109 -11.96 32.83 -28.88
CA GLY A 109 -12.60 32.16 -27.74
C GLY A 109 -13.74 31.20 -28.11
N ARG A 110 -13.43 30.06 -28.74
CA ARG A 110 -14.39 28.95 -28.88
C ARG A 110 -13.74 27.59 -28.64
N VAL A 111 -14.16 26.93 -27.56
CA VAL A 111 -13.83 25.53 -27.25
C VAL A 111 -14.81 24.63 -28.00
N GLU A 112 -14.36 23.98 -29.07
CA GLU A 112 -15.09 22.84 -29.66
C GLU A 112 -14.80 21.55 -28.87
N ARG A 113 -15.87 20.91 -28.40
CA ARG A 113 -15.81 19.55 -27.82
C ARG A 113 -15.87 18.53 -28.94
N ARG A 114 -14.78 17.79 -29.17
CA ARG A 114 -14.82 16.51 -29.90
C ARG A 114 -15.05 15.36 -28.91
N SER A 115 -16.15 14.63 -29.10
CA SER A 115 -16.40 13.36 -28.43
C SER A 115 -15.76 12.22 -29.22
N GLU A 116 -14.80 11.53 -28.64
CA GLU A 116 -14.38 10.21 -29.14
C GLU A 116 -15.23 9.12 -28.49
N SER A 117 -15.80 8.26 -29.31
CA SER A 117 -16.64 7.13 -28.88
C SER A 117 -15.77 6.06 -28.21
N SER A 118 -15.93 5.87 -26.91
CA SER A 118 -15.31 4.76 -26.20
C SER A 118 -15.92 3.43 -26.68
N THR A 119 -15.13 2.60 -27.34
CA THR A 119 -15.42 1.16 -27.40
C THR A 119 -15.46 0.64 -25.97
N ARG A 120 -16.60 0.09 -25.55
CA ARG A 120 -16.79 -0.53 -24.22
C ARG A 120 -15.68 -1.54 -23.96
N ALA A 121 -14.76 -1.20 -23.06
CA ALA A 121 -14.00 -2.21 -22.36
C ALA A 121 -14.99 -3.17 -21.69
N ALA A 122 -14.77 -4.47 -21.84
CA ALA A 122 -15.59 -5.48 -21.19
C ALA A 122 -15.65 -5.18 -19.69
N GLN A 123 -16.86 -5.07 -19.15
CA GLN A 123 -17.02 -4.93 -17.70
C GLN A 123 -16.42 -6.18 -17.03
N PRO A 124 -15.59 -6.03 -15.99
CA PRO A 124 -15.15 -7.17 -15.22
C PRO A 124 -16.38 -7.91 -14.67
N PRO A 125 -16.33 -9.24 -14.55
CA PRO A 125 -17.45 -10.01 -14.05
C PRO A 125 -17.79 -9.56 -12.61
N ALA A 126 -19.09 -9.59 -12.29
CA ALA A 126 -19.69 -8.91 -11.13
C ALA A 126 -19.19 -9.45 -9.76
N ASP A 127 -18.44 -10.55 -9.76
CA ASP A 127 -17.82 -11.20 -8.62
C ASP A 127 -16.48 -10.57 -8.18
N LEU A 128 -15.93 -9.61 -8.96
CA LEU A 128 -14.66 -8.92 -8.67
C LEU A 128 -14.81 -7.59 -7.88
N VAL A 129 -16.03 -7.21 -7.49
CA VAL A 129 -16.34 -5.83 -7.01
C VAL A 129 -16.14 -5.62 -5.49
N GLN A 130 -15.71 -6.61 -4.69
CA GLN A 130 -15.69 -6.48 -3.21
C GLN A 130 -14.41 -6.91 -2.47
N ALA A 131 -13.23 -6.85 -3.10
CA ALA A 131 -11.97 -7.25 -2.45
C ALA A 131 -11.09 -6.03 -2.10
N GLY A 132 -11.17 -5.50 -0.89
CA GLY A 132 -10.44 -4.29 -0.47
C GLY A 132 -9.06 -4.52 0.14
N GLY A 133 -8.16 -3.54 0.02
CA GLY A 133 -6.99 -3.32 0.91
C GLY A 133 -6.17 -4.56 1.20
N LEU A 134 -6.42 -5.16 2.35
CA LEU A 134 -5.80 -6.41 2.76
C LEU A 134 -6.02 -7.53 1.72
N ALA A 135 -7.23 -7.66 1.18
CA ALA A 135 -7.55 -8.61 0.13
C ALA A 135 -6.69 -8.46 -1.12
N VAL A 136 -6.16 -7.26 -1.41
CA VAL A 136 -5.26 -7.05 -2.56
C VAL A 136 -3.82 -7.35 -2.23
N SER A 137 -3.32 -7.06 -1.02
CA SER A 137 -1.99 -7.55 -0.60
C SER A 137 -1.97 -9.08 -0.64
N LEU A 138 -3.03 -9.71 -0.14
CA LEU A 138 -3.26 -11.15 -0.23
C LEU A 138 -3.34 -11.61 -1.69
N TYR A 139 -4.14 -10.94 -2.52
CA TYR A 139 -4.28 -11.29 -3.93
C TYR A 139 -2.96 -11.13 -4.71
N ALA A 140 -2.25 -10.01 -4.56
CA ALA A 140 -1.00 -9.73 -5.27
C ALA A 140 0.05 -10.78 -4.94
N ILE A 141 0.17 -11.16 -3.67
CA ILE A 141 1.04 -12.25 -3.23
C ILE A 141 0.63 -13.56 -3.90
N GLY A 142 -0.63 -13.96 -3.79
CA GLY A 142 -1.13 -15.21 -4.38
C GLY A 142 -0.98 -15.27 -5.90
N ARG A 143 -1.23 -14.17 -6.60
CA ARG A 143 -1.14 -14.08 -8.05
C ARG A 143 0.29 -14.10 -8.55
N LEU A 144 1.20 -13.32 -7.95
CA LEU A 144 2.63 -13.34 -8.28
C LEU A 144 3.23 -14.74 -8.06
N CYS A 145 2.84 -15.37 -6.95
CA CYS A 145 3.18 -16.76 -6.64
C CYS A 145 2.70 -17.72 -7.73
N GLU A 146 1.42 -17.66 -8.09
CA GLU A 146 0.80 -18.53 -9.09
C GLU A 146 1.41 -18.33 -10.49
N ASP A 147 1.56 -17.08 -10.94
CA ASP A 147 2.08 -16.75 -12.27
C ASP A 147 3.55 -17.15 -12.43
N TYR A 148 4.34 -16.97 -11.37
CA TYR A 148 5.72 -17.44 -11.37
C TYR A 148 5.80 -18.97 -11.44
N LYS A 149 5.00 -19.69 -10.62
CA LYS A 149 4.98 -21.16 -10.62
C LYS A 149 4.58 -21.74 -11.97
N LYS A 150 3.63 -21.11 -12.66
CA LYS A 150 3.22 -21.52 -14.00
C LYS A 150 4.22 -21.12 -15.08
N GLY A 151 5.09 -20.14 -14.82
CA GLY A 151 6.03 -19.58 -15.80
C GLY A 151 5.34 -18.93 -17.00
N THR A 152 4.04 -18.63 -16.89
CA THR A 152 3.20 -18.21 -18.02
C THR A 152 3.35 -16.73 -18.35
N ASP A 153 3.84 -15.91 -17.40
CA ASP A 153 4.14 -14.50 -17.64
C ASP A 153 5.64 -14.22 -17.46
N PRO A 154 6.41 -14.04 -18.56
CA PRO A 154 7.84 -13.75 -18.48
C PRO A 154 8.14 -12.44 -17.74
N ARG A 155 7.17 -11.52 -17.63
CA ARG A 155 7.33 -10.27 -16.88
C ARG A 155 7.31 -10.51 -15.37
N THR A 156 6.41 -11.36 -14.90
CA THR A 156 6.37 -11.77 -13.48
C THR A 156 7.63 -12.54 -13.10
N VAL A 157 8.09 -13.43 -13.96
CA VAL A 157 9.37 -14.13 -13.77
C VAL A 157 10.51 -13.12 -13.69
N TYR A 158 10.65 -12.23 -14.67
CA TYR A 158 11.69 -11.21 -14.66
C TYR A 158 11.63 -10.29 -13.44
N LEU A 159 10.42 -9.87 -13.02
CA LEU A 159 10.21 -9.04 -11.84
C LEU A 159 10.76 -9.72 -10.58
N LEU A 160 10.37 -10.97 -10.32
CA LEU A 160 10.77 -11.71 -9.12
C LEU A 160 12.21 -12.26 -9.18
N ASP A 161 12.74 -12.46 -10.39
CA ASP A 161 14.12 -12.88 -10.61
C ASP A 161 15.12 -11.76 -10.33
N THR A 162 14.73 -10.51 -10.47
CA THR A 162 15.68 -9.37 -10.44
C THR A 162 15.32 -8.28 -9.42
N ARG A 163 14.18 -8.36 -8.72
CA ARG A 163 13.75 -7.39 -7.70
C ARG A 163 13.33 -8.11 -6.42
N GLU A 164 13.35 -7.37 -5.32
CA GLU A 164 12.67 -7.78 -4.08
C GLU A 164 11.44 -6.91 -3.85
N ILE A 165 10.29 -7.55 -3.68
CA ILE A 165 9.04 -6.86 -3.33
C ILE A 165 8.74 -7.12 -1.86
N TRP A 166 8.76 -6.06 -1.06
CA TRP A 166 8.46 -6.10 0.37
C TRP A 166 7.05 -5.57 0.59
N ILE A 167 6.18 -6.42 1.14
CA ILE A 167 4.79 -6.08 1.39
C ILE A 167 4.54 -6.10 2.89
N VAL A 168 4.17 -4.96 3.46
CA VAL A 168 3.69 -4.83 4.85
C VAL A 168 2.18 -4.66 4.80
N PRO A 169 1.39 -5.75 4.87
CA PRO A 169 -0.05 -5.70 4.62
C PRO A 169 -0.80 -4.96 5.73
N ILE A 170 -0.34 -5.07 6.97
CA ILE A 170 -0.98 -4.49 8.16
C ILE A 170 0.08 -3.68 8.92
N VAL A 171 0.14 -2.37 8.66
CA VAL A 171 1.02 -1.46 9.41
C VAL A 171 0.46 -1.15 10.80
N ASN A 172 -0.86 -1.03 10.93
CA ASN A 172 -1.56 -0.72 12.17
C ASN A 172 -2.37 -1.93 12.67
N PRO A 173 -1.73 -2.99 13.22
CA PRO A 173 -2.45 -4.18 13.64
C PRO A 173 -3.41 -3.93 14.80
N ASP A 174 -3.09 -2.99 15.69
CA ASP A 174 -3.94 -2.68 16.84
C ASP A 174 -5.22 -1.97 16.45
N GLY A 175 -5.10 -0.94 15.60
CA GLY A 175 -6.26 -0.27 15.02
C GLY A 175 -7.08 -1.26 14.18
N TYR A 176 -6.42 -2.10 13.38
CA TYR A 176 -7.13 -3.04 12.51
C TYR A 176 -7.92 -4.08 13.31
N LYS A 177 -7.34 -4.59 14.40
CA LYS A 177 -8.05 -5.51 15.30
C LYS A 177 -9.31 -4.88 15.90
N VAL A 178 -9.24 -3.60 16.25
CA VAL A 178 -10.37 -2.89 16.85
C VAL A 178 -11.50 -2.62 15.86
N VAL A 179 -11.20 -2.32 14.60
CA VAL A 179 -12.25 -2.12 13.59
C VAL A 179 -13.00 -3.41 13.24
N GLU A 180 -12.57 -4.59 13.70
CA GLU A 180 -13.35 -5.83 13.57
C GLU A 180 -14.68 -5.74 14.34
N ASP A 181 -14.72 -4.96 15.43
CA ASP A 181 -15.94 -4.60 16.14
C ASP A 181 -16.76 -3.59 15.32
N PRO A 182 -18.03 -3.90 14.97
CA PRO A 182 -18.92 -2.99 14.23
C PRO A 182 -19.09 -1.60 14.85
N THR A 183 -18.95 -1.47 16.17
CA THR A 183 -19.09 -0.20 16.90
C THR A 183 -17.86 0.70 16.79
N MET A 184 -16.73 0.14 16.36
CA MET A 184 -15.42 0.81 16.30
C MET A 184 -14.88 0.91 14.88
N ARG A 185 -15.72 0.69 13.86
CA ARG A 185 -15.36 0.72 12.42
C ARG A 185 -14.70 2.02 11.98
N ASP A 186 -14.99 3.13 12.66
CA ASP A 186 -14.47 4.45 12.34
C ASP A 186 -13.08 4.75 12.92
N VAL A 187 -12.49 3.82 13.70
CA VAL A 187 -11.13 3.97 14.22
C VAL A 187 -10.15 4.04 13.06
N ARG A 188 -9.45 5.16 12.96
CA ARG A 188 -8.42 5.42 11.95
C ARG A 188 -6.99 5.18 12.47
N LYS A 189 -6.73 5.68 13.68
CA LYS A 189 -5.40 5.82 14.28
C LYS A 189 -4.94 4.50 14.92
N ASN A 190 -3.72 4.46 15.46
CA ASN A 190 -3.31 3.36 16.33
C ASN A 190 -4.07 3.41 17.68
N ARG A 191 -3.70 2.56 18.64
CA ARG A 191 -4.44 2.41 19.91
C ARG A 191 -3.82 3.14 21.10
N ARG A 192 -2.93 4.12 20.88
CA ARG A 192 -2.42 4.96 21.97
C ARG A 192 -3.57 5.68 22.67
N ASP A 193 -3.60 5.67 24.01
CA ASP A 193 -4.61 6.42 24.73
C ASP A 193 -4.30 7.92 24.74
N THR A 194 -4.96 8.67 23.86
CA THR A 194 -4.80 10.12 23.69
C THR A 194 -6.11 10.89 23.87
N CYS A 195 -7.25 10.21 23.76
CA CYS A 195 -8.58 10.81 23.86
C CYS A 195 -9.54 9.90 24.66
N PRO A 196 -9.43 9.85 26.00
CA PRO A 196 -10.16 8.89 26.83
C PRO A 196 -11.69 8.97 26.70
N MET A 197 -12.22 10.17 26.49
CA MET A 197 -13.66 10.41 26.33
C MET A 197 -14.20 10.02 24.94
N ASN A 198 -13.32 9.71 23.99
CA ASN A 198 -13.70 9.30 22.65
C ASN A 198 -12.74 8.22 22.12
N PRO A 199 -12.99 6.93 22.44
CA PRO A 199 -12.15 5.82 22.03
C PRO A 199 -11.96 5.66 20.51
N VAL A 200 -12.90 6.17 19.72
CA VAL A 200 -12.82 6.17 18.24
C VAL A 200 -11.74 7.15 17.75
N LYS A 201 -11.63 8.30 18.43
CA LYS A 201 -10.64 9.35 18.15
C LYS A 201 -9.36 9.22 18.97
N SER A 202 -9.24 8.21 19.83
CA SER A 202 -8.00 7.95 20.56
C SER A 202 -6.94 7.40 19.59
N GLY A 203 -5.66 7.69 19.84
CA GLY A 203 -4.54 7.20 19.04
C GLY A 203 -3.69 8.30 18.40
N VAL A 204 -2.67 7.88 17.68
CA VAL A 204 -1.81 8.70 16.83
C VAL A 204 -2.05 8.34 15.36
N ASP A 205 -2.17 9.36 14.50
CA ASP A 205 -2.22 9.17 13.05
C ASP A 205 -0.81 8.79 12.57
N LEU A 206 -0.65 7.52 12.23
CA LEU A 206 0.62 6.97 11.77
C LEU A 206 1.12 7.67 10.49
N ASN A 207 0.23 8.17 9.62
CA ASN A 207 0.60 8.91 8.40
C ASN A 207 0.92 10.40 8.66
N ARG A 208 0.91 10.83 9.93
CA ARG A 208 1.45 12.12 10.38
C ARG A 208 2.68 11.95 11.28
N ASN A 209 3.00 10.72 11.68
CA ASN A 209 4.04 10.41 12.65
C ASN A 209 5.43 10.20 12.03
N PHE A 210 5.63 10.47 10.73
CA PHE A 210 6.95 10.38 10.08
C PHE A 210 7.78 11.64 10.32
N GLY A 211 9.12 11.50 10.27
CA GLY A 211 10.05 12.60 10.61
C GLY A 211 10.15 13.74 9.61
N TYR A 212 9.74 13.53 8.35
CA TYR A 212 9.88 14.57 7.33
C TYR A 212 8.87 15.70 7.57
N LYS A 213 9.37 16.89 7.96
CA LYS A 213 8.57 18.08 8.25
C LYS A 213 7.44 17.80 9.26
N TRP A 214 7.74 16.96 10.25
CA TRP A 214 6.82 16.61 11.32
C TRP A 214 6.30 17.85 12.06
N SER A 215 5.01 17.84 12.42
CA SER A 215 4.35 18.91 13.15
C SER A 215 3.38 18.35 14.18
N GLY A 216 3.57 18.73 15.45
CA GLY A 216 2.66 18.43 16.56
C GLY A 216 1.51 19.43 16.71
N GLN A 217 1.11 20.13 15.64
CA GLN A 217 0.14 21.23 15.70
C GLN A 217 -1.28 20.80 16.10
N TYR A 218 -1.64 19.54 15.87
CA TYR A 218 -3.00 19.05 16.12
C TYR A 218 -3.16 18.58 17.57
N PRO A 219 -4.32 18.82 18.21
CA PRO A 219 -4.59 18.37 19.57
C PRO A 219 -4.73 16.84 19.66
N LYS A 220 -4.53 16.26 20.85
CA LYS A 220 -4.53 14.80 21.11
C LYS A 220 -5.78 14.04 20.60
N CYS A 221 -6.95 14.67 20.66
CA CYS A 221 -8.23 14.12 20.17
C CYS A 221 -8.49 14.35 18.67
N SER A 222 -7.56 14.97 17.92
CA SER A 222 -7.67 15.15 16.47
C SER A 222 -7.46 13.83 15.73
N GLU A 223 -8.17 13.65 14.61
CA GLU A 223 -7.88 12.57 13.65
C GLU A 223 -6.49 12.68 13.04
N GLU A 224 -5.90 13.89 13.05
CA GLU A 224 -4.55 14.17 12.52
C GLU A 224 -3.49 14.31 13.61
N TYR A 225 -3.77 13.87 14.85
CA TYR A 225 -2.80 13.96 15.94
C TYR A 225 -1.52 13.18 15.59
N ALA A 226 -0.40 13.90 15.46
CA ALA A 226 0.85 13.38 14.91
C ALA A 226 1.76 12.67 15.93
N GLY A 227 1.31 12.52 17.18
CA GLY A 227 2.11 11.97 18.28
C GLY A 227 2.85 13.05 19.08
N GLU A 228 3.66 12.60 20.05
CA GLU A 228 4.46 13.50 20.90
C GLU A 228 5.79 13.92 20.24
N GLY A 229 6.17 13.22 19.17
CA GLY A 229 7.35 13.51 18.37
C GLY A 229 7.36 12.69 17.07
N PRO A 230 8.30 12.97 16.16
CA PRO A 230 8.48 12.16 14.97
C PRO A 230 8.85 10.73 15.36
N PHE A 231 8.20 9.77 14.72
CA PHE A 231 8.32 8.34 14.99
C PHE A 231 8.08 7.99 16.47
N SER A 232 7.15 8.65 17.16
CA SER A 232 6.80 8.30 18.55
C SER A 232 6.13 6.93 18.68
N GLU A 233 5.60 6.38 17.59
CA GLU A 233 4.82 5.14 17.61
C GLU A 233 5.67 3.92 17.21
N PRO A 234 5.48 2.77 17.87
CA PRO A 234 6.26 1.57 17.58
C PRO A 234 6.01 1.06 16.15
N GLU A 235 4.80 1.27 15.60
CA GLU A 235 4.47 0.90 14.21
C GLU A 235 5.28 1.69 13.19
N THR A 236 5.41 3.02 13.37
CA THR A 236 6.21 3.86 12.45
C THR A 236 7.71 3.64 12.66
N GLN A 237 8.14 3.33 13.88
CA GLN A 237 9.52 2.92 14.18
C GLN A 237 9.89 1.60 13.49
N ALA A 238 8.97 0.65 13.40
CA ALA A 238 9.20 -0.60 12.66
C ALA A 238 9.44 -0.33 11.17
N LEU A 239 8.63 0.51 10.54
CA LEU A 239 8.84 0.92 9.14
C LEU A 239 10.13 1.73 8.97
N LYS A 240 10.45 2.63 9.90
CA LYS A 240 11.70 3.40 9.88
C LYS A 240 12.92 2.48 9.85
N ARG A 241 13.01 1.52 10.79
CA ARG A 241 14.10 0.54 10.84
C ARG A 241 14.19 -0.25 9.53
N MET A 242 13.06 -0.74 9.03
CA MET A 242 13.02 -1.50 7.78
C MET A 242 13.63 -0.70 6.62
N VAL A 243 13.28 0.59 6.49
CA VAL A 243 13.74 1.47 5.41
C VAL A 243 15.18 1.95 5.62
N GLU A 244 15.65 2.14 6.86
CA GLU A 244 17.04 2.56 7.12
C GLU A 244 18.04 1.42 6.92
N GLU A 245 17.63 0.18 7.17
CA GLU A 245 18.47 -1.01 6.99
C GLU A 245 18.56 -1.47 5.53
N ARG A 246 17.71 -0.93 4.64
CA ARG A 246 17.53 -1.45 3.27
C ARG A 246 17.35 -0.32 2.26
N ASP A 247 18.01 -0.45 1.12
CA ASP A 247 17.90 0.53 0.02
C ASP A 247 16.65 0.28 -0.86
N PHE A 248 15.54 0.94 -0.51
CA PHE A 248 14.30 0.92 -1.29
C PHE A 248 14.32 1.97 -2.40
N LYS A 249 14.05 1.54 -3.63
CA LYS A 249 13.98 2.42 -4.81
C LYS A 249 12.59 3.01 -5.03
N ILE A 250 11.57 2.30 -4.59
CA ILE A 250 10.17 2.71 -4.71
C ILE A 250 9.46 2.37 -3.41
N ALA A 251 8.68 3.33 -2.91
CA ALA A 251 7.79 3.16 -1.77
C ALA A 251 6.36 3.49 -2.22
N LEU A 252 5.47 2.51 -2.11
CA LEU A 252 4.04 2.65 -2.39
C LEU A 252 3.28 2.52 -1.08
N ASN A 253 2.58 3.59 -0.71
CA ASN A 253 1.73 3.60 0.46
C ASN A 253 0.28 3.78 0.04
N PHE A 254 -0.55 2.87 0.49
CA PHE A 254 -1.89 2.67 -0.02
C PHE A 254 -2.94 3.12 1.02
N HIS A 255 -3.92 3.89 0.54
CA HIS A 255 -4.98 4.53 1.33
C HIS A 255 -6.34 4.46 0.62
N SER A 256 -7.42 4.60 1.38
CA SER A 256 -8.79 4.76 0.84
C SER A 256 -9.61 5.75 1.66
N TYR A 257 -10.62 6.41 1.12
CA TYR A 257 -11.18 6.31 -0.23
C TYR A 257 -10.65 7.41 -1.15
N GLY A 258 -10.88 7.23 -2.45
CA GLY A 258 -10.49 8.18 -3.49
C GLY A 258 -9.92 7.50 -4.72
N THR A 259 -9.83 8.24 -5.82
CA THR A 259 -9.19 7.80 -7.07
C THR A 259 -8.03 8.73 -7.37
N MET A 260 -6.98 8.64 -6.54
CA MET A 260 -5.85 9.55 -6.57
C MET A 260 -4.53 8.76 -6.58
N LEU A 261 -3.60 9.17 -7.44
CA LEU A 261 -2.18 8.85 -7.32
C LEU A 261 -1.48 10.14 -6.90
N THR A 262 -0.93 10.13 -5.69
CA THR A 262 -0.19 11.27 -5.14
C THR A 262 1.29 10.92 -5.07
N TYR A 263 2.14 11.92 -5.27
CA TYR A 263 3.58 11.82 -5.13
C TYR A 263 4.09 13.03 -4.35
N PRO A 264 5.27 12.94 -3.70
CA PRO A 264 5.80 14.05 -2.93
C PRO A 264 5.93 15.35 -3.77
N PHE A 265 5.72 16.53 -3.19
CA PHE A 265 5.50 16.78 -1.76
C PHE A 265 4.05 17.17 -1.45
N ASN A 266 3.54 16.70 -0.31
CA ASN A 266 2.20 17.05 0.19
C ASN A 266 2.22 17.92 1.48
N HIS A 267 3.40 18.29 1.97
CA HIS A 267 3.56 19.04 3.23
C HIS A 267 3.49 20.56 3.06
N ALA A 268 3.53 21.06 1.82
CA ALA A 268 3.43 22.46 1.50
C ALA A 268 2.59 22.62 0.22
N ASN A 269 1.71 23.62 0.20
CA ASN A 269 1.09 24.09 -1.04
C ASN A 269 2.18 24.78 -1.84
N THR A 270 2.68 24.15 -2.90
CA THR A 270 3.38 24.83 -3.98
C THR A 270 2.38 25.34 -5.00
#